data_AF-A0A9W6YI37-F1
#
_entry.id   AF-A0A9W6YI37-F1
#
_cell.length_a   1.000
_cell.length_b   1.000
_cell.length_c   1.000
_cell.angle_alpha   90.00
_cell.angle_beta   90.00
_cell.angle_gamma   90.00
#
_symmetry.space_group_name_H-M   'P 1'
#
loop_
_entity.id
_entity.type
_entity.pdbx_description
1 polymer ?
#
loop_
_entity_poly.entity_id
_entity_poly.type
_entity_poly.pdbx_seq_one_letter_code
_entity_poly.pdbx_strand_id
1 'polypeptide(L)'
;MVHKVGSFVVKERVLCFGEYSFSTLDRESQHVTNTWPYEDVDGAGVLEGETDLVIHTPRHRIKKTVFRCHFRMEVLVCLMRLRSQHVAKTPAAGALPTPPELQTHVFQSLKYHRSGVQSTCVVEVRPDGIYQKDTEGDLMSHIPYTSLVSIDLICDDHEAIALNHSDNSSLFIVPRRTDLAQAINRVMKAYGMQINEYRKKTMEAALRDDGKAALTTSVSFEYQVLKVSQSNESSAAPRTLSVSEKYITEYADAKTVISSRPLSRIYSLIMYQDTLQAFEVVYVDGVKRKYYSAQREKIVCELLASCHALGNFQVGVEMTEVADWVRMIPRKIILQEGNKIANTVPNVNVMDRELRVAQSNILQLLAVHGNRKTARSQRQLPRGLDEEMHSLAVELNTNTPTSGVIAQPNKPFEKVLYALARELYDVVNRHGATHDFVSTYLQSTYRLLLAPPAINEFMQILTEVRKSLIVDELSTFVTLCFLMLDVCVSVEKSISA
;
A
#
# COMPACT_ATOMS: atom_id res chain seq x y z
N MET A 1 -9.16 12.20 -1.12
CA MET A 1 -9.85 13.47 -1.44
C MET A 1 -11.29 13.20 -1.83
N VAL A 2 -12.23 14.07 -1.46
CA VAL A 2 -13.66 13.84 -1.69
C VAL A 2 -14.39 15.17 -1.97
N HIS A 3 -15.24 15.21 -2.98
CA HIS A 3 -16.12 16.36 -3.21
C HIS A 3 -17.45 16.14 -2.48
N LYS A 4 -17.93 17.12 -1.71
CA LYS A 4 -19.27 17.04 -1.11
C LYS A 4 -20.30 17.50 -2.14
N VAL A 5 -21.29 16.66 -2.45
CA VAL A 5 -22.37 16.94 -3.40
C VAL A 5 -23.65 17.18 -2.60
N GLY A 6 -23.95 18.43 -2.21
CA GLY A 6 -25.15 18.72 -1.41
C GLY A 6 -25.37 20.19 -1.06
N SER A 7 -26.63 20.61 -1.17
CA SER A 7 -27.22 21.97 -1.05
C SER A 7 -26.34 23.09 -1.61
N PHE A 8 -26.41 23.23 -2.95
CA PHE A 8 -26.05 24.37 -3.80
C PHE A 8 -24.56 24.63 -4.11
N VAL A 9 -23.58 23.94 -3.51
CA VAL A 9 -22.16 24.14 -3.86
C VAL A 9 -21.37 22.82 -3.83
N VAL A 10 -20.65 22.51 -4.90
CA VAL A 10 -19.60 21.48 -4.92
C VAL A 10 -18.35 22.09 -4.28
N LYS A 11 -17.99 21.65 -3.07
CA LYS A 11 -16.74 22.05 -2.41
C LYS A 11 -15.77 20.88 -2.35
N GLU A 12 -14.52 21.12 -2.74
CA GLU A 12 -13.42 20.18 -2.52
C GLU A 12 -13.11 20.10 -1.03
N ARG A 13 -13.10 18.89 -0.47
CA ARG A 13 -12.80 18.64 0.93
C ARG A 13 -11.85 17.44 1.04
N VAL A 14 -11.10 17.40 2.13
CA VAL A 14 -10.42 16.17 2.55
C VAL A 14 -11.36 15.46 3.52
N LEU A 15 -11.79 14.24 3.18
CA LEU A 15 -12.51 13.38 4.12
C LEU A 15 -11.48 12.66 4.99
N CYS A 16 -11.55 12.89 6.29
CA CYS A 16 -10.62 12.36 7.28
C CYS A 16 -11.33 11.33 8.15
N PHE A 17 -10.66 10.22 8.40
CA PHE A 17 -11.16 9.16 9.27
C PHE A 17 -10.34 9.13 10.56
N GLY A 18 -10.99 9.32 11.70
CA GLY A 18 -10.40 9.20 13.03
C GLY A 18 -10.82 7.91 13.72
N GLU A 19 -10.38 7.76 14.97
CA GLU A 19 -10.68 6.57 15.78
C GLU A 19 -12.15 6.48 16.21
N TYR A 20 -12.81 7.62 16.48
CA TYR A 20 -14.18 7.68 17.01
C TYR A 20 -15.17 8.38 16.08
N SER A 21 -14.67 9.10 15.07
CA SER A 21 -15.48 9.91 14.17
C SER A 21 -14.79 10.07 12.82
N PHE A 22 -15.55 10.55 11.83
CA PHE A 22 -14.99 11.03 10.58
C PHE A 22 -15.34 12.51 10.40
N SER A 23 -14.52 13.23 9.64
CA SER A 23 -14.64 14.67 9.48
C SER A 23 -14.30 15.12 8.06
N THR A 24 -14.68 16.35 7.72
CA THR A 24 -14.28 16.98 6.46
C THR A 24 -13.45 18.21 6.73
N LEU A 25 -12.28 18.31 6.10
CA LEU A 25 -11.36 19.42 6.23
C LEU A 25 -11.38 20.29 4.96
N ASP A 26 -11.38 21.60 5.16
CA ASP A 26 -11.19 22.58 4.09
C ASP A 26 -9.75 22.54 3.58
N ARG A 27 -9.58 22.41 2.26
CA ARG A 27 -8.24 22.28 1.68
C ARG A 27 -7.42 23.57 1.80
N GLU A 28 -8.05 24.74 1.71
CA GLU A 28 -7.35 26.02 1.68
C GLU A 28 -7.04 26.50 3.09
N SER A 29 -8.03 26.48 3.97
CA SER A 29 -7.88 26.95 5.34
C SER A 29 -7.35 25.87 6.29
N GLN A 30 -7.33 24.59 5.90
CA GLN A 30 -6.95 23.46 6.77
C GLN A 30 -7.83 23.30 8.03
N HIS A 31 -9.00 23.94 8.06
CA HIS A 31 -9.92 23.84 9.18
C HIS A 31 -10.91 22.69 9.00
N VAL A 32 -11.21 21.98 10.10
CA VAL A 32 -12.29 21.01 10.15
C VAL A 32 -13.63 21.73 9.99
N THR A 33 -14.47 21.24 9.08
CA THR A 33 -15.73 21.88 8.70
C THR A 33 -16.97 21.12 9.10
N ASN A 34 -16.88 19.79 9.21
CA ASN A 34 -17.95 18.95 9.75
C ASN A 34 -17.30 17.74 10.41
N THR A 35 -17.91 17.23 11.47
CA THR A 35 -17.49 16.01 12.19
C THR A 35 -18.73 15.19 12.52
N TRP A 36 -18.63 13.87 12.34
CA TRP A 36 -19.70 12.92 12.59
C TRP A 36 -19.18 11.73 13.40
N PRO A 37 -19.73 11.46 14.60
CA PRO A 37 -19.43 10.24 15.35
C PRO A 37 -19.81 8.96 14.60
N TYR A 38 -19.12 7.86 14.86
CA TYR A 38 -19.44 6.58 14.22
C TYR A 38 -20.78 6.00 14.68
N GLU A 39 -21.20 6.26 15.92
CA GLU A 39 -22.50 5.82 16.45
C GLU A 39 -23.71 6.50 15.81
N ASP A 40 -23.51 7.62 15.11
CA ASP A 40 -24.56 8.38 14.44
C ASP A 40 -24.76 7.96 12.98
N VAL A 41 -23.91 7.06 12.47
CA VAL A 41 -24.03 6.48 11.14
C VAL A 41 -25.00 5.32 11.18
N ASP A 42 -26.11 5.46 10.46
CA ASP A 42 -27.13 4.41 10.31
C ASP A 42 -26.78 3.46 9.15
N GLY A 43 -26.20 4.00 8.08
CA GLY A 43 -25.77 3.22 6.92
C GLY A 43 -24.94 4.05 5.95
N ALA A 44 -24.24 3.36 5.06
CA ALA A 44 -23.50 3.98 3.95
C ALA A 44 -23.56 3.07 2.73
N GLY A 45 -23.49 3.64 1.53
CA GLY A 45 -23.57 2.87 0.31
C GLY A 45 -23.20 3.67 -0.93
N VAL A 46 -23.16 2.97 -2.06
CA VAL A 46 -22.96 3.59 -3.38
C VAL A 46 -24.26 4.19 -3.91
N LEU A 47 -24.15 5.28 -4.66
CA LEU A 47 -25.24 5.82 -5.48
C LEU A 47 -25.03 5.45 -6.96
N GLU A 48 -26.05 5.70 -7.78
CA GLU A 48 -25.94 5.59 -9.25
C GLU A 48 -24.74 6.39 -9.78
N GLY A 49 -24.04 5.82 -10.76
CA GLY A 49 -22.75 6.33 -11.26
C GLY A 49 -21.55 5.61 -10.65
N GLU A 50 -20.35 6.09 -10.96
CA GLU A 50 -19.08 5.43 -10.59
C GLU A 50 -18.39 6.03 -9.37
N THR A 51 -18.70 7.27 -9.01
CA THR A 51 -17.93 8.06 -8.03
C THR A 51 -18.71 8.42 -6.77
N ASP A 52 -20.03 8.36 -6.82
CA ASP A 52 -20.86 8.94 -5.76
C ASP A 52 -21.19 7.87 -4.71
N LEU A 53 -21.08 8.25 -3.44
CA LEU A 53 -21.42 7.47 -2.25
C LEU A 53 -22.22 8.33 -1.28
N VAL A 54 -23.03 7.69 -0.45
CA VAL A 54 -23.87 8.36 0.56
C VAL A 54 -23.58 7.81 1.94
N ILE A 55 -23.53 8.70 2.94
CA ILE A 55 -23.51 8.34 4.35
C ILE A 55 -24.78 8.90 5.01
N HIS A 56 -25.52 8.03 5.67
CA HIS A 56 -26.77 8.36 6.37
C HIS A 56 -26.49 8.63 7.84
N THR A 57 -26.82 9.84 8.26
CA THR A 57 -26.60 10.38 9.62
C THR A 57 -27.90 11.01 10.14
N PRO A 58 -28.95 10.22 10.40
CA PRO A 58 -30.32 10.71 10.60
C PRO A 58 -30.49 11.61 11.83
N ARG A 59 -29.57 11.51 12.81
CA ARG A 59 -29.53 12.30 14.04
C ARG A 59 -29.04 13.74 13.83
N HIS A 60 -28.47 14.04 12.67
CA HIS A 60 -27.97 15.38 12.35
C HIS A 60 -28.96 16.18 11.48
N ARG A 61 -28.79 17.51 11.48
CA ARG A 61 -29.58 18.44 10.64
C ARG A 61 -29.56 18.04 9.17
N ILE A 62 -28.39 17.62 8.68
CA ILE A 62 -28.23 17.01 7.36
C ILE A 62 -28.29 15.49 7.56
N LYS A 63 -29.44 14.90 7.23
CA LYS A 63 -29.72 13.47 7.48
C LYS A 63 -28.96 12.51 6.57
N LYS A 64 -28.52 12.98 5.40
CA LYS A 64 -27.70 12.23 4.45
C LYS A 64 -26.70 13.15 3.78
N THR A 65 -25.46 12.70 3.66
CA THR A 65 -24.40 13.44 2.97
C THR A 65 -23.91 12.64 1.78
N VAL A 66 -23.96 13.23 0.59
CA VAL A 66 -23.43 12.64 -0.63
C VAL A 66 -22.02 13.16 -0.87
N PHE A 67 -21.15 12.22 -1.18
CA PHE A 67 -19.73 12.40 -1.42
C PHE A 67 -19.41 11.85 -2.80
N ARG A 68 -18.55 12.55 -3.54
CA ARG A 68 -18.02 12.13 -4.83
C ARG A 68 -16.53 11.85 -4.69
N CYS A 69 -16.14 10.62 -4.95
CA CYS A 69 -14.79 10.11 -4.83
C CYS A 69 -14.57 8.97 -5.85
N HIS A 70 -13.50 9.02 -6.64
CA HIS A 70 -13.14 7.92 -7.54
C HIS A 70 -12.82 6.63 -6.79
N PHE A 71 -12.38 6.74 -5.53
CA PHE A 71 -12.12 5.63 -4.61
C PHE A 71 -13.27 5.38 -3.64
N ARG A 72 -14.51 5.55 -4.10
CA ARG A 72 -15.70 5.46 -3.25
C ARG A 72 -15.76 4.16 -2.46
N MET A 73 -15.31 3.06 -3.04
CA MET A 73 -15.38 1.76 -2.39
C MET A 73 -14.33 1.61 -1.28
N GLU A 74 -13.12 2.12 -1.50
CA GLU A 74 -12.07 2.18 -0.48
C GLU A 74 -12.50 3.05 0.70
N VAL A 75 -13.18 4.17 0.43
CA VAL A 75 -13.77 5.05 1.45
C VAL A 75 -14.82 4.32 2.27
N LEU A 76 -15.74 3.59 1.62
CA LEU A 76 -16.78 2.81 2.30
C LEU A 76 -16.18 1.68 3.14
N VAL A 77 -15.23 0.92 2.58
CA VAL A 77 -14.50 -0.14 3.29
C VAL A 77 -13.80 0.41 4.54
N CYS A 78 -13.13 1.56 4.42
CA CYS A 78 -12.47 2.20 5.55
C CYS A 78 -13.47 2.64 6.63
N LEU A 79 -14.59 3.26 6.23
CA LEU A 79 -15.65 3.68 7.14
C LEU A 79 -16.20 2.49 7.94
N MET A 80 -16.55 1.39 7.27
CA MET A 80 -17.12 0.21 7.93
C MET A 80 -16.12 -0.49 8.84
N ARG A 81 -14.84 -0.55 8.45
CA ARG A 81 -13.75 -1.04 9.31
C ARG A 81 -13.69 -0.27 10.62
N LEU A 82 -13.67 1.05 10.55
CA LEU A 82 -13.52 1.91 11.72
C LEU A 82 -14.78 1.90 12.58
N ARG A 83 -15.97 1.82 11.97
CA ARG A 83 -17.23 1.57 12.71
C ARG A 83 -17.19 0.25 13.47
N SER A 84 -16.75 -0.84 12.84
CA SER A 84 -16.62 -2.14 13.49
C SER A 84 -15.63 -2.11 14.67
N GLN A 85 -14.47 -1.47 14.49
CA GLN A 85 -13.48 -1.28 15.56
C GLN A 85 -14.02 -0.43 16.71
N HIS A 86 -14.75 0.65 16.39
CA HIS A 86 -15.39 1.49 17.39
C HIS A 86 -16.41 0.70 18.22
N VAL A 87 -17.30 -0.04 17.57
CA VAL A 87 -18.29 -0.90 18.26
C VAL A 87 -17.61 -1.95 19.14
N ALA A 88 -16.50 -2.56 18.68
CA ALA A 88 -15.75 -3.54 19.47
C ALA A 88 -15.08 -2.92 20.72
N LYS A 89 -14.61 -1.66 20.63
CA LYS A 89 -13.98 -0.92 21.74
C LYS A 89 -14.97 -0.32 22.72
N THR A 90 -16.20 -0.10 22.30
CA THR A 90 -17.27 0.45 23.13
C THR A 90 -18.32 -0.62 23.40
N PRO A 91 -18.04 -1.62 24.26
CA PRO A 91 -19.04 -2.58 24.72
C PRO A 91 -20.03 -1.85 25.62
N ALA A 92 -21.01 -1.19 25.02
CA ALA A 92 -22.03 -0.47 25.76
C ALA A 92 -22.98 -1.48 26.43
N ALA A 93 -22.98 -1.47 27.76
CA ALA A 93 -24.02 -2.13 28.56
C ALA A 93 -25.38 -1.55 28.14
N GLY A 94 -26.19 -2.32 27.42
CA GLY A 94 -27.50 -1.91 26.91
C GLY A 94 -27.55 -1.42 25.46
N ALA A 95 -26.47 -1.52 24.68
CA ALA A 95 -26.51 -1.20 23.25
C ALA A 95 -27.28 -2.23 22.41
N LEU A 96 -27.87 -1.75 21.31
CA LEU A 96 -28.45 -2.57 20.25
C LEU A 96 -27.42 -3.61 19.75
N PRO A 97 -27.86 -4.80 19.33
CA PRO A 97 -26.95 -5.82 18.80
C PRO A 97 -26.15 -5.25 17.63
N THR A 98 -24.83 -5.49 17.62
CA THR A 98 -23.93 -5.08 16.54
C THR A 98 -24.50 -5.52 15.20
N PRO A 99 -24.69 -4.62 14.22
CA PRO A 99 -25.18 -4.98 12.90
C PRO A 99 -24.36 -6.14 12.31
N PRO A 100 -24.98 -7.18 11.73
CA PRO A 100 -24.28 -8.36 11.23
C PRO A 100 -23.12 -8.03 10.27
N GLU A 101 -23.27 -6.99 9.45
CA GLU A 101 -22.26 -6.52 8.50
C GLU A 101 -21.03 -5.86 9.16
N LEU A 102 -21.12 -5.51 10.45
CA LEU A 102 -20.02 -4.99 11.26
C LEU A 102 -19.35 -6.07 12.13
N GLN A 103 -19.90 -7.29 12.16
CA GLN A 103 -19.37 -8.40 12.94
C GLN A 103 -18.28 -9.16 12.18
N THR A 104 -17.31 -9.69 12.93
CA THR A 104 -16.31 -10.62 12.39
C THR A 104 -16.83 -12.05 12.51
N HIS A 105 -16.89 -12.78 11.40
CA HIS A 105 -17.31 -14.18 11.38
C HIS A 105 -16.11 -15.08 11.11
N VAL A 106 -15.90 -16.09 11.96
CA VAL A 106 -14.71 -16.93 11.96
C VAL A 106 -15.05 -18.37 11.54
N PHE A 107 -14.26 -18.92 10.62
CA PHE A 107 -14.46 -20.26 10.06
C PHE A 107 -13.14 -21.05 10.07
N GLN A 108 -13.12 -22.16 10.80
CA GLN A 108 -12.03 -23.13 10.73
C GLN A 108 -12.02 -23.78 9.35
N SER A 109 -10.86 -23.81 8.70
CA SER A 109 -10.73 -24.12 7.28
C SER A 109 -9.42 -24.86 6.96
N LEU A 110 -9.40 -25.62 5.88
CA LEU A 110 -8.17 -26.08 5.24
C LEU A 110 -7.99 -25.31 3.93
N LYS A 111 -6.83 -24.71 3.70
CA LYS A 111 -6.50 -24.13 2.39
C LYS A 111 -5.90 -25.21 1.51
N TYR A 112 -6.43 -25.32 0.30
CA TYR A 112 -5.85 -26.15 -0.74
C TYR A 112 -4.87 -25.31 -1.56
N HIS A 113 -3.60 -25.70 -1.58
CA HIS A 113 -2.54 -25.00 -2.31
C HIS A 113 -2.36 -25.62 -3.71
N ARG A 114 -1.82 -24.82 -4.63
CA ARG A 114 -1.51 -25.24 -6.01
C ARG A 114 -0.61 -26.45 -6.12
N SER A 115 0.25 -26.67 -5.13
CA SER A 115 1.14 -27.83 -5.06
C SER A 115 0.40 -29.13 -4.73
N GLY A 116 -0.92 -29.11 -4.53
CA GLY A 116 -1.71 -30.25 -4.03
C GLY A 116 -1.64 -30.42 -2.52
N VAL A 117 -0.87 -29.58 -1.83
CA VAL A 117 -0.72 -29.58 -0.36
C VAL A 117 -1.89 -28.86 0.30
N GLN A 118 -2.31 -29.34 1.46
CA GLN A 118 -3.29 -28.67 2.30
C GLN A 118 -2.64 -28.04 3.52
N SER A 119 -3.18 -26.93 4.01
CA SER A 119 -2.70 -26.29 5.24
C SER A 119 -3.84 -25.75 6.08
N THR A 120 -3.78 -26.00 7.38
CA THR A 120 -4.80 -25.54 8.33
C THR A 120 -4.78 -24.02 8.43
N CYS A 121 -5.95 -23.40 8.38
CA CYS A 121 -6.09 -21.96 8.48
C CYS A 121 -7.44 -21.55 9.06
N VAL A 122 -7.55 -20.29 9.42
CA VAL A 122 -8.79 -19.65 9.86
C VAL A 122 -9.17 -18.61 8.81
N VAL A 123 -10.39 -18.71 8.29
CA VAL A 123 -10.97 -17.70 7.41
C VAL A 123 -11.86 -16.78 8.24
N GLU A 124 -11.53 -15.50 8.29
CA GLU A 124 -12.32 -14.46 8.95
C GLU A 124 -12.99 -13.57 7.90
N VAL A 125 -14.32 -13.55 7.91
CA VAL A 125 -15.10 -12.56 7.17
C VAL A 125 -15.22 -11.33 8.05
N ARG A 126 -14.51 -10.27 7.68
CA ARG A 126 -14.53 -8.99 8.39
C ARG A 126 -15.24 -7.93 7.56
N PRO A 127 -15.66 -6.81 8.16
CA PRO A 127 -16.29 -5.73 7.39
C PRO A 127 -15.38 -5.20 6.28
N ASP A 128 -14.06 -5.24 6.45
CA ASP A 128 -13.08 -4.70 5.51
C ASP A 128 -12.54 -5.68 4.46
N GLY A 129 -12.80 -6.98 4.60
CA GLY A 129 -12.33 -7.99 3.67
C GLY A 129 -12.41 -9.40 4.23
N ILE A 130 -11.88 -10.35 3.49
CA ILE A 130 -11.77 -11.75 3.90
C ILE A 130 -10.31 -12.02 4.25
N TYR A 131 -10.07 -12.40 5.50
CA TYR A 131 -8.74 -12.61 6.05
C TYR A 131 -8.48 -14.10 6.22
N GLN A 132 -7.28 -14.52 5.89
CA GLN A 132 -6.81 -15.88 6.12
C GLN A 132 -5.66 -15.83 7.12
N LYS A 133 -5.83 -16.46 8.28
CA LYS A 133 -4.78 -16.60 9.30
C LYS A 133 -4.31 -18.04 9.39
N ASP A 134 -3.05 -18.24 9.75
CA ASP A 134 -2.53 -19.56 10.09
C ASP A 134 -2.98 -20.00 11.49
N THR A 135 -2.51 -21.16 11.93
CA THR A 135 -2.80 -21.70 13.26
C THR A 135 -2.17 -20.91 14.40
N GLU A 136 -1.18 -20.06 14.12
CA GLU A 136 -0.50 -19.18 15.08
C GLU A 136 -1.19 -17.79 15.16
N GLY A 137 -2.22 -17.56 14.33
CA GLY A 137 -2.96 -16.30 14.27
C GLY A 137 -2.32 -15.25 13.36
N ASP A 138 -1.23 -15.59 12.70
CA ASP A 138 -0.51 -14.71 11.78
C ASP A 138 -1.25 -14.61 10.44
N LEU A 139 -1.28 -13.40 9.85
CA LEU A 139 -2.01 -13.15 8.62
C LEU A 139 -1.28 -13.74 7.40
N MET A 140 -1.87 -14.75 6.77
CA MET A 140 -1.37 -15.40 5.56
C MET A 140 -1.75 -14.61 4.31
N SER A 141 -3.03 -14.26 4.17
CA SER A 141 -3.56 -13.53 3.01
C SER A 141 -4.80 -12.71 3.34
N HIS A 142 -5.09 -11.73 2.49
CA HIS A 142 -6.24 -10.85 2.60
C HIS A 142 -6.86 -10.67 1.20
N ILE A 143 -8.16 -10.94 1.08
CA ILE A 143 -8.94 -10.74 -0.15
C ILE A 143 -9.88 -9.54 0.09
N PRO A 144 -9.56 -8.36 -0.46
CA PRO A 144 -10.48 -7.23 -0.44
C PRO A 144 -11.76 -7.57 -1.18
N TYR A 145 -12.93 -7.14 -0.67
CA TYR A 145 -14.20 -7.35 -1.38
C TYR A 145 -14.19 -6.76 -2.79
N THR A 146 -13.51 -5.64 -2.99
CA THR A 146 -13.34 -5.00 -4.31
C THR A 146 -12.59 -5.86 -5.33
N SER A 147 -11.88 -6.88 -4.88
CA SER A 147 -11.16 -7.81 -5.74
C SER A 147 -11.92 -9.12 -5.97
N LEU A 148 -12.96 -9.40 -5.18
CA LEU A 148 -13.70 -10.67 -5.26
C LEU A 148 -14.62 -10.66 -6.49
N VAL A 149 -14.41 -11.62 -7.39
CA VAL A 149 -15.09 -11.74 -8.69
C VAL A 149 -16.25 -12.72 -8.60
N SER A 150 -16.04 -13.91 -8.03
CA SER A 150 -17.10 -14.89 -7.79
C SER A 150 -16.81 -15.79 -6.60
N ILE A 151 -17.88 -16.40 -6.09
CA ILE A 151 -17.83 -17.49 -5.12
C ILE A 151 -18.36 -18.73 -5.83
N ASP A 152 -17.54 -19.77 -5.94
CA ASP A 152 -17.95 -21.03 -6.54
C ASP A 152 -18.13 -22.08 -5.44
N LEU A 153 -19.33 -22.66 -5.37
CA LEU A 153 -19.60 -23.79 -4.48
C LEU A 153 -19.27 -25.07 -5.24
N ILE A 154 -18.34 -25.84 -4.70
CA ILE A 154 -17.84 -27.04 -5.35
C ILE A 154 -18.94 -28.12 -5.35
N CYS A 155 -19.30 -28.66 -6.51
CA CYS A 155 -20.48 -29.51 -6.62
C CYS A 155 -20.24 -30.96 -6.19
N ASP A 156 -19.00 -31.42 -6.29
CA ASP A 156 -18.52 -32.78 -5.97
C ASP A 156 -17.87 -32.91 -4.58
N ASP A 157 -17.79 -31.82 -3.82
CA ASP A 157 -17.35 -31.79 -2.42
C ASP A 157 -18.23 -30.79 -1.65
N HIS A 158 -18.92 -31.23 -0.59
CA HIS A 158 -19.90 -30.42 0.14
C HIS A 158 -19.30 -29.44 1.16
N GLU A 159 -17.99 -29.50 1.39
CA GLU A 159 -17.25 -28.61 2.29
C GLU A 159 -16.37 -27.65 1.49
N ALA A 160 -16.06 -27.95 0.23
CA ALA A 160 -15.18 -27.11 -0.57
C ALA A 160 -15.86 -25.84 -1.13
N ILE A 161 -15.12 -24.72 -1.12
CA ILE A 161 -15.53 -23.42 -1.65
C ILE A 161 -14.34 -22.71 -2.29
N ALA A 162 -14.54 -22.16 -3.48
CA ALA A 162 -13.53 -21.35 -4.17
C ALA A 162 -13.93 -19.87 -4.15
N LEU A 163 -12.99 -19.03 -3.74
CA LEU A 163 -13.09 -17.57 -3.79
C LEU A 163 -12.22 -17.08 -4.94
N ASN A 164 -12.84 -16.71 -6.06
CA ASN A 164 -12.13 -16.18 -7.22
C ASN A 164 -12.02 -14.67 -7.09
N HIS A 165 -10.80 -14.15 -7.10
CA HIS A 165 -10.51 -12.74 -7.04
C HIS A 165 -9.67 -12.29 -8.24
N SER A 166 -9.54 -10.98 -8.47
CA SER A 166 -8.99 -10.38 -9.69
C SER A 166 -7.66 -10.98 -10.17
N ASP A 167 -6.85 -11.45 -9.24
CA ASP A 167 -5.46 -11.88 -9.49
C ASP A 167 -5.24 -13.38 -9.27
N ASN A 168 -6.16 -14.07 -8.59
CA ASN A 168 -6.02 -15.48 -8.26
C ASN A 168 -7.35 -16.12 -7.77
N SER A 169 -7.34 -17.42 -7.54
CA SER A 169 -8.40 -18.14 -6.84
C SER A 169 -7.85 -18.71 -5.53
N SER A 170 -8.68 -18.73 -4.49
CA SER A 170 -8.34 -19.40 -3.23
C SER A 170 -9.37 -20.49 -2.95
N LEU A 171 -8.89 -21.73 -2.81
CA LEU A 171 -9.72 -22.90 -2.57
C LEU A 171 -9.62 -23.33 -1.10
N PHE A 172 -10.77 -23.49 -0.45
CA PHE A 172 -10.86 -23.85 0.95
C PHE A 172 -11.79 -25.05 1.16
N ILE A 173 -11.48 -25.89 2.12
CA ILE A 173 -12.40 -26.87 2.71
C ILE A 173 -12.94 -26.30 4.01
N VAL A 174 -14.25 -26.08 4.09
CA VAL A 174 -14.94 -25.40 5.18
C VAL A 174 -16.23 -26.18 5.50
N PRO A 175 -16.35 -26.81 6.69
CA PRO A 175 -17.55 -27.59 7.04
C PRO A 175 -18.87 -26.81 6.91
N ARG A 176 -18.82 -25.49 7.15
CA ARG A 176 -19.95 -24.55 7.00
C ARG A 176 -19.78 -23.61 5.80
N ARG A 177 -19.40 -24.14 4.63
CA ARG A 177 -19.14 -23.31 3.43
C ARG A 177 -20.30 -22.40 3.02
N THR A 178 -21.55 -22.83 3.21
CA THR A 178 -22.74 -22.03 2.88
C THR A 178 -22.88 -20.83 3.79
N ASP A 179 -22.56 -21.00 5.07
CA ASP A 179 -22.60 -19.91 6.06
C ASP A 179 -21.49 -18.91 5.78
N LEU A 180 -20.30 -19.38 5.39
CA LEU A 180 -19.20 -18.54 4.93
C LEU A 180 -19.62 -17.71 3.71
N ALA A 181 -20.19 -18.35 2.69
CA ALA A 181 -20.66 -17.68 1.48
C ALA A 181 -21.78 -16.65 1.78
N GLN A 182 -22.69 -16.97 2.70
CA GLN A 182 -23.72 -16.04 3.15
C GLN A 182 -23.15 -14.86 3.94
N ALA A 183 -22.17 -15.09 4.83
CA ALA A 183 -21.51 -14.02 5.58
C ALA A 183 -20.82 -13.03 4.63
N ILE A 184 -20.08 -13.52 3.64
CA ILE A 184 -19.45 -12.69 2.59
C ILE A 184 -20.51 -11.88 1.85
N ASN A 185 -21.59 -12.53 1.39
CA ASN A 185 -22.65 -11.85 0.66
C ASN A 185 -23.38 -10.78 1.48
N ARG A 186 -23.58 -10.99 2.79
CA ARG A 186 -24.19 -9.98 3.66
C ARG A 186 -23.35 -8.71 3.72
N VAL A 187 -22.04 -8.85 3.93
CA VAL A 187 -21.12 -7.70 3.98
C VAL A 187 -21.07 -7.00 2.62
N MET A 188 -20.97 -7.74 1.52
CA MET A 188 -20.94 -7.14 0.18
C MET A 188 -22.23 -6.40 -0.18
N LYS A 189 -23.40 -6.95 0.18
CA LYS A 189 -24.68 -6.26 -0.01
C LYS A 189 -24.75 -4.96 0.77
N ALA A 190 -24.16 -4.88 1.97
CA ALA A 190 -24.09 -3.65 2.74
C ALA A 190 -23.29 -2.54 2.03
N TYR A 191 -22.34 -2.90 1.15
CA TYR A 191 -21.62 -1.97 0.28
C TYR A 191 -22.36 -1.62 -1.02
N GLY A 192 -23.52 -2.22 -1.27
CA GLY A 192 -24.17 -2.17 -2.59
C GLY A 192 -23.44 -2.99 -3.66
N MET A 193 -22.57 -3.92 -3.26
CA MET A 193 -21.93 -4.87 -4.16
C MET A 193 -22.79 -6.13 -4.31
N GLN A 194 -22.84 -6.68 -5.51
CA GLN A 194 -23.51 -7.95 -5.79
C GLN A 194 -22.52 -8.89 -6.47
N ILE A 195 -22.40 -10.11 -5.93
CA ILE A 195 -21.71 -11.19 -6.62
C ILE A 195 -22.74 -11.92 -7.49
N ASN A 196 -22.39 -12.18 -8.74
CA ASN A 196 -23.17 -13.03 -9.63
C ASN A 196 -23.31 -14.45 -9.04
N GLU A 197 -24.41 -15.13 -9.38
CA GLU A 197 -24.81 -16.42 -8.83
C GLU A 197 -23.67 -17.44 -8.65
N TYR A 198 -23.77 -18.24 -7.58
CA TYR A 198 -22.82 -19.31 -7.27
C TYR A 198 -22.67 -20.25 -8.48
N ARG A 199 -21.49 -20.25 -9.10
CA ARG A 199 -21.21 -21.20 -10.17
C ARG A 199 -21.03 -22.57 -9.55
N LYS A 200 -21.72 -23.57 -10.10
CA LYS A 200 -21.42 -24.97 -9.81
C LYS A 200 -20.14 -25.32 -10.54
N LYS A 201 -19.10 -25.68 -9.80
CA LYS A 201 -17.77 -26.01 -10.33
C LYS A 201 -17.31 -27.33 -9.71
N THR A 202 -16.67 -28.20 -10.47
CA THR A 202 -16.05 -29.40 -9.91
C THR A 202 -14.74 -29.05 -9.23
N MET A 203 -14.28 -29.87 -8.29
CA MET A 203 -13.00 -29.73 -7.61
C MET A 203 -11.86 -29.70 -8.64
N GLU A 204 -11.91 -30.59 -9.62
CA GLU A 204 -10.94 -30.65 -10.71
C GLU A 204 -10.92 -29.35 -11.55
N ALA A 205 -12.09 -28.76 -11.84
CA ALA A 205 -12.17 -27.48 -12.54
C ALA A 205 -11.66 -26.32 -11.67
N ALA A 206 -11.92 -26.34 -10.36
CA ALA A 206 -11.37 -25.35 -9.42
C ALA A 206 -9.84 -25.38 -9.39
N LEU A 207 -9.25 -26.57 -9.37
CA LEU A 207 -7.80 -26.76 -9.42
C LEU A 207 -7.19 -26.35 -10.78
N ARG A 208 -7.90 -26.58 -11.90
CA ARG A 208 -7.46 -26.15 -13.23
C ARG A 208 -7.49 -24.63 -13.44
N ASP A 209 -8.49 -23.93 -12.91
CA ASP A 209 -8.56 -22.47 -12.98
C ASP A 209 -7.46 -21.80 -12.14
N ASP A 210 -7.05 -22.44 -11.04
CA ASP A 210 -5.85 -22.08 -10.28
C ASP A 210 -4.54 -22.51 -11.02
N GLY A 211 -4.67 -23.28 -12.10
CA GLY A 211 -3.60 -24.02 -12.78
C GLY A 211 -3.24 -23.59 -14.20
N LYS A 212 -3.80 -22.50 -14.77
CA LYS A 212 -3.43 -22.03 -16.14
C LYS A 212 -1.95 -21.65 -16.32
N ALA A 213 -1.12 -21.74 -15.28
CA ALA A 213 0.33 -21.55 -15.34
C ALA A 213 1.14 -22.60 -14.55
N ALA A 214 0.58 -23.78 -14.26
CA ALA A 214 1.11 -24.72 -13.26
C ALA A 214 1.81 -25.98 -13.81
N LEU A 215 2.42 -25.93 -14.99
CA LEU A 215 3.39 -26.96 -15.36
C LEU A 215 4.78 -26.38 -15.14
N THR A 216 5.36 -26.75 -13.99
CA THR A 216 6.76 -26.51 -13.55
C THR A 216 7.17 -25.05 -13.30
N THR A 217 6.82 -24.49 -12.13
CA THR A 217 7.63 -23.39 -11.57
C THR A 217 8.79 -24.01 -10.80
N SER A 218 9.98 -23.99 -11.39
CA SER A 218 11.21 -24.42 -10.72
C SER A 218 11.51 -23.50 -9.53
N VAL A 219 12.05 -24.07 -8.46
CA VAL A 219 12.56 -23.28 -7.33
C VAL A 219 13.83 -22.58 -7.80
N SER A 220 13.84 -21.25 -7.72
CA SER A 220 14.98 -20.40 -8.06
C SER A 220 16.00 -20.39 -6.92
N PHE A 221 15.53 -20.19 -5.69
CA PHE A 221 16.38 -20.18 -4.50
C PHE A 221 15.56 -20.46 -3.24
N GLU A 222 16.25 -20.90 -2.19
CA GLU A 222 15.65 -21.26 -0.91
C GLU A 222 16.55 -20.86 0.26
N TYR A 223 15.93 -20.35 1.32
CA TYR A 223 16.63 -19.89 2.51
C TYR A 223 15.93 -20.32 3.79
N GLN A 224 16.74 -20.70 4.79
CA GLN A 224 16.26 -20.84 6.16
C GLN A 224 16.19 -19.45 6.81
N VAL A 225 15.03 -19.14 7.40
CA VAL A 225 14.73 -17.85 8.03
C VAL A 225 13.99 -18.06 9.34
N LEU A 226 14.01 -17.06 10.22
CA LEU A 226 13.15 -17.02 11.40
C LEU A 226 12.00 -16.04 11.15
N LYS A 227 10.76 -16.52 11.04
CA LYS A 227 9.57 -15.67 10.89
C LYS A 227 9.23 -15.04 12.23
N VAL A 228 9.15 -13.71 12.26
CA VAL A 228 8.71 -12.95 13.44
C VAL A 228 7.19 -12.86 13.42
N SER A 229 6.50 -13.35 14.45
CA SER A 229 5.04 -13.27 14.49
C SER A 229 4.55 -11.83 14.64
N GLN A 230 3.45 -11.49 13.95
CA GLN A 230 2.80 -10.19 14.10
C GLN A 230 2.01 -10.08 15.40
N SER A 231 1.47 -11.21 15.89
CA SER A 231 0.70 -11.26 17.13
C SER A 231 1.61 -11.29 18.37
N ASN A 232 2.84 -11.79 18.20
CA ASN A 232 3.84 -11.84 19.26
C ASN A 232 5.25 -11.60 18.68
N GLU A 233 5.72 -10.36 18.73
CA GLU A 233 7.04 -9.97 18.20
C GLU A 233 8.22 -10.70 18.86
N SER A 234 8.03 -11.25 20.07
CA SER A 234 9.05 -12.05 20.77
C SER A 234 9.12 -13.51 20.28
N SER A 235 8.14 -13.95 19.49
CA SER A 235 8.10 -15.28 18.90
C SER A 235 8.73 -15.26 17.51
N ALA A 236 9.80 -16.06 17.35
CA ALA A 236 10.46 -16.28 16.08
C ALA A 236 10.45 -17.77 15.74
N ALA A 237 9.77 -18.15 14.66
CA ALA A 237 9.62 -19.55 14.27
C ALA A 237 10.52 -19.88 13.06
N PRO A 238 11.25 -21.01 13.06
CA PRO A 238 12.02 -21.44 11.90
C PRO A 238 11.10 -21.74 10.73
N ARG A 239 11.43 -21.19 9.57
CA ARG A 239 10.71 -21.35 8.30
C ARG A 239 11.70 -21.50 7.15
N THR A 240 11.23 -22.18 6.11
CA THR A 240 11.92 -22.22 4.82
C THR A 240 11.22 -21.25 3.86
N LEU A 241 11.95 -20.26 3.36
CA LEU A 241 11.49 -19.32 2.35
C LEU A 241 11.98 -19.80 0.98
N SER A 242 11.07 -20.31 0.17
CA SER A 242 11.35 -20.84 -1.17
C SER A 242 10.77 -19.89 -2.20
N VAL A 243 11.58 -19.49 -3.18
CA VAL A 243 11.17 -18.58 -4.26
C VAL A 243 11.25 -19.30 -5.58
N SER A 244 10.16 -19.24 -6.33
CA SER A 244 10.03 -19.72 -7.69
C SER A 244 9.97 -18.54 -8.67
N GLU A 245 9.89 -18.84 -9.96
CA GLU A 245 9.74 -17.81 -11.00
C GLU A 245 8.60 -16.82 -10.76
N LYS A 246 7.51 -17.21 -10.08
CA LYS A 246 6.31 -16.37 -9.92
C LYS A 246 5.87 -16.16 -8.47
N TYR A 247 6.32 -17.00 -7.54
CA TYR A 247 5.81 -17.04 -6.17
C TYR A 247 6.94 -17.09 -5.15
N ILE A 248 6.71 -16.39 -4.04
CA ILE A 248 7.42 -16.59 -2.78
C ILE A 248 6.54 -17.46 -1.87
N THR A 249 7.10 -18.56 -1.38
CA THR A 249 6.39 -19.55 -0.57
C THR A 249 7.13 -19.77 0.74
N GLU A 250 6.40 -19.67 1.83
CA GLU A 250 6.88 -19.92 3.19
C GLU A 250 6.39 -21.28 3.66
N TYR A 251 7.32 -22.08 4.12
CA TYR A 251 7.10 -23.42 4.62
C TYR A 251 7.46 -23.49 6.11
N ALA A 252 6.60 -24.11 6.91
CA ALA A 252 6.95 -24.50 8.29
C ALA A 252 7.85 -25.74 8.30
N ASP A 253 7.61 -26.65 7.36
CA ASP A 253 8.40 -27.84 7.09
C ASP A 253 8.23 -28.23 5.61
N ALA A 254 8.90 -29.31 5.16
CA ALA A 254 8.89 -29.74 3.76
C ALA A 254 7.48 -30.01 3.16
N LYS A 255 6.44 -30.17 3.99
CA LYS A 255 5.06 -30.46 3.57
C LYS A 255 4.05 -29.41 3.99
N THR A 256 4.39 -28.49 4.89
CA THR A 256 3.44 -27.53 5.47
C THR A 256 3.66 -26.13 4.91
N VAL A 257 2.74 -25.64 4.06
CA VAL A 257 2.80 -24.30 3.47
C VAL A 257 2.08 -23.28 4.37
N ILE A 258 2.82 -22.31 4.88
CA ILE A 258 2.28 -21.21 5.68
C ILE A 258 1.81 -20.06 4.79
N SER A 259 2.50 -19.76 3.71
CA SER A 259 2.06 -18.71 2.80
C SER A 259 2.60 -18.95 1.41
N SER A 260 1.83 -18.59 0.38
CA SER A 260 2.31 -18.60 -1.00
C SER A 260 1.74 -17.40 -1.70
N ARG A 261 2.60 -16.48 -2.13
CA ARG A 261 2.20 -15.17 -2.64
C ARG A 261 2.94 -14.84 -3.92
N PRO A 262 2.27 -14.25 -4.92
CA PRO A 262 2.92 -13.89 -6.17
C PRO A 262 3.91 -12.74 -5.96
N LEU A 263 5.07 -12.85 -6.59
CA LEU A 263 6.13 -11.83 -6.57
C LEU A 263 5.65 -10.49 -7.18
N SER A 264 4.73 -10.55 -8.15
CA SER A 264 4.09 -9.36 -8.73
C SER A 264 3.25 -8.54 -7.74
N ARG A 265 3.00 -9.07 -6.54
CA ARG A 265 2.27 -8.36 -5.47
C ARG A 265 3.15 -7.89 -4.34
N ILE A 266 4.47 -8.08 -4.41
CA ILE A 266 5.40 -7.42 -3.51
C ILE A 266 5.40 -5.93 -3.85
N TYR A 267 5.15 -5.09 -2.85
CA TYR A 267 5.10 -3.65 -2.99
C TYR A 267 6.42 -2.99 -2.59
N SER A 268 6.97 -3.37 -1.43
CA SER A 268 8.29 -2.91 -0.99
C SER A 268 8.98 -4.00 -0.17
N LEU A 269 10.31 -3.95 -0.16
CA LEU A 269 11.18 -4.75 0.70
C LEU A 269 11.80 -3.80 1.72
N ILE A 270 11.68 -4.09 3.01
CA ILE A 270 12.25 -3.24 4.07
C ILE A 270 13.48 -3.95 4.65
N MET A 271 14.60 -3.24 4.74
CA MET A 271 15.81 -3.67 5.43
C MET A 271 16.06 -2.74 6.63
N TYR A 272 15.77 -3.22 7.83
CA TYR A 272 15.91 -2.40 9.04
C TYR A 272 17.38 -2.13 9.37
N GLN A 273 17.76 -0.87 9.61
CA GLN A 273 19.13 -0.56 10.02
C GLN A 273 19.43 -1.01 11.45
N ASP A 274 18.47 -0.84 12.36
CA ASP A 274 18.64 -1.14 13.79
C ASP A 274 18.74 -2.64 14.10
N THR A 275 18.27 -3.49 13.19
CA THR A 275 18.32 -4.95 13.37
C THR A 275 18.92 -5.58 12.12
N LEU A 276 20.24 -5.80 12.16
CA LEU A 276 21.05 -6.23 11.01
C LEU A 276 20.67 -7.59 10.40
N GLN A 277 19.83 -8.37 11.05
CA GLN A 277 19.30 -9.63 10.48
C GLN A 277 17.87 -9.49 9.97
N ALA A 278 17.19 -8.38 10.26
CA ALA A 278 15.79 -8.20 9.96
C ALA A 278 15.57 -7.69 8.53
N PHE A 279 14.59 -8.29 7.87
CA PHE A 279 13.97 -7.74 6.68
C PHE A 279 12.47 -8.01 6.70
N GLU A 280 11.71 -7.23 5.94
CA GLU A 280 10.27 -7.39 5.83
C GLU A 280 9.81 -7.30 4.37
N VAL A 281 8.89 -8.19 4.00
CA VAL A 281 8.23 -8.18 2.69
C VAL A 281 6.85 -7.55 2.85
N VAL A 282 6.64 -6.40 2.21
CA VAL A 282 5.36 -5.68 2.23
C VAL A 282 4.62 -5.95 0.93
N TYR A 283 3.38 -6.40 1.01
CA TYR A 283 2.55 -6.69 -0.15
C TYR A 283 1.56 -5.55 -0.45
N VAL A 284 1.05 -5.54 -1.69
CA VAL A 284 0.10 -4.54 -2.19
C VAL A 284 -1.19 -4.46 -1.36
N ASP A 285 -1.64 -5.58 -0.80
CA ASP A 285 -2.83 -5.67 0.05
C ASP A 285 -2.58 -5.23 1.50
N GLY A 286 -1.37 -4.75 1.81
CA GLY A 286 -0.97 -4.28 3.13
C GLY A 286 -0.45 -5.36 4.07
N VAL A 287 -0.49 -6.65 3.66
CA VAL A 287 0.11 -7.72 4.47
C VAL A 287 1.62 -7.50 4.52
N LYS A 288 2.21 -7.67 5.70
CA LYS A 288 3.65 -7.55 5.93
C LYS A 288 4.19 -8.84 6.53
N ARG A 289 5.36 -9.31 6.09
CA ARG A 289 5.99 -10.50 6.66
C ARG A 289 7.44 -10.19 7.02
N LYS A 290 7.71 -10.07 8.32
CA LYS A 290 9.02 -9.81 8.91
C LYS A 290 9.76 -11.11 9.22
N TYR A 291 11.04 -11.14 8.88
CA TYR A 291 11.93 -12.29 9.03
C TYR A 291 13.29 -11.87 9.58
N TYR A 292 13.98 -12.80 10.25
CA TYR A 292 15.42 -12.71 10.56
C TYR A 292 16.22 -13.70 9.73
N SER A 293 17.34 -13.25 9.17
CA SER A 293 18.34 -14.09 8.50
C SER A 293 19.71 -13.43 8.48
N ALA A 294 20.77 -14.22 8.63
CA ALA A 294 22.15 -13.76 8.40
C ALA A 294 22.42 -13.43 6.91
N GLN A 295 21.58 -13.93 6.00
CA GLN A 295 21.68 -13.72 4.55
C GLN A 295 20.66 -12.68 4.04
N ARG A 296 20.17 -11.77 4.90
CA ARG A 296 19.10 -10.83 4.55
C ARG A 296 19.38 -10.05 3.25
N GLU A 297 20.61 -9.59 3.05
CA GLU A 297 20.97 -8.73 1.91
C GLU A 297 20.87 -9.54 0.62
N LYS A 298 21.40 -10.77 0.64
CA LYS A 298 21.30 -11.71 -0.48
C LYS A 298 19.83 -12.03 -0.81
N ILE A 299 19.02 -12.34 0.20
CA ILE A 299 17.58 -12.62 0.05
C ILE A 299 16.86 -11.42 -0.58
N VAL A 300 17.09 -10.22 -0.06
CA VAL A 300 16.43 -8.99 -0.55
C VAL A 300 16.86 -8.67 -1.98
N CYS A 301 18.15 -8.81 -2.32
CA CYS A 301 18.65 -8.60 -3.67
C CYS A 301 18.05 -9.61 -4.67
N GLU A 302 18.03 -10.89 -4.34
CA GLU A 302 17.46 -11.94 -5.21
C GLU A 302 15.94 -11.79 -5.37
N LEU A 303 15.23 -11.40 -4.30
CA LEU A 303 13.80 -11.06 -4.38
C LEU A 303 13.54 -9.85 -5.26
N LEU A 304 14.31 -8.77 -5.11
CA LEU A 304 14.18 -7.55 -5.92
C LEU A 304 14.37 -7.88 -7.41
N ALA A 305 15.46 -8.59 -7.75
CA ALA A 305 15.75 -9.02 -9.10
C ALA A 305 14.63 -9.90 -9.67
N SER A 306 14.12 -10.85 -8.88
CA SER A 306 13.01 -11.73 -9.31
C SER A 306 11.71 -10.97 -9.56
N CYS A 307 11.42 -9.95 -8.75
CA CYS A 307 10.26 -9.09 -8.96
C CYS A 307 10.41 -8.25 -10.24
N HIS A 308 11.59 -7.66 -10.47
CA HIS A 308 11.88 -6.86 -11.67
C HIS A 308 11.84 -7.73 -12.94
N ALA A 309 12.37 -8.95 -12.89
CA ALA A 309 12.30 -9.92 -14.00
C ALA A 309 10.85 -10.26 -14.40
N LEU A 310 9.89 -10.15 -13.48
CA LEU A 310 8.46 -10.32 -13.73
C LEU A 310 7.74 -9.03 -14.17
N GLY A 311 8.47 -7.93 -14.36
CA GLY A 311 7.93 -6.62 -14.72
C GLY A 311 7.35 -5.83 -13.55
N ASN A 312 7.59 -6.24 -12.30
CA ASN A 312 7.21 -5.45 -11.13
C ASN A 312 8.32 -4.44 -10.79
N PHE A 313 8.47 -3.38 -11.60
CA PHE A 313 9.51 -2.35 -11.41
C PHE A 313 9.18 -1.34 -10.31
N GLN A 314 7.97 -1.40 -9.74
CA GLN A 314 7.58 -0.56 -8.62
C GLN A 314 8.25 -0.97 -7.30
N VAL A 315 8.61 -2.25 -7.14
CA VAL A 315 9.24 -2.71 -5.91
C VAL A 315 10.63 -2.09 -5.74
N GLY A 316 10.86 -1.52 -4.56
CA GLY A 316 12.15 -0.99 -4.14
C GLY A 316 12.51 -1.46 -2.74
N VAL A 317 13.71 -1.09 -2.31
CA VAL A 317 14.20 -1.36 -0.97
C VAL A 317 14.11 -0.09 -0.12
N GLU A 318 13.43 -0.19 1.01
CA GLU A 318 13.27 0.86 2.01
C GLU A 318 14.08 0.50 3.26
N MET A 319 14.64 1.48 3.96
CA MET A 319 15.45 1.25 5.17
C MET A 319 14.62 1.30 6.46
N THR A 320 13.42 1.85 6.37
CA THR A 320 12.51 2.08 7.49
C THR A 320 11.10 1.74 7.08
N GLU A 321 10.30 1.32 8.06
CA GLU A 321 8.89 1.09 7.84
C GLU A 321 8.16 2.43 7.71
N VAL A 322 7.46 2.61 6.60
CA VAL A 322 6.59 3.78 6.43
C VAL A 322 5.19 3.49 6.91
N ALA A 323 4.70 4.32 7.83
CA ALA A 323 3.38 4.19 8.40
C ALA A 323 2.27 4.36 7.35
N ASP A 324 1.23 3.53 7.42
CA ASP A 324 0.17 3.50 6.42
C ASP A 324 -0.64 4.79 6.33
N TRP A 325 -0.73 5.57 7.41
CA TRP A 325 -1.49 6.83 7.45
C TRP A 325 -0.85 7.96 6.61
N VAL A 326 0.41 7.83 6.22
CA VAL A 326 1.10 8.77 5.32
C VAL A 326 0.62 8.59 3.86
N ARG A 327 -0.05 7.48 3.54
CA ARG A 327 -0.53 7.19 2.19
C ARG A 327 -1.90 7.80 1.95
N MET A 328 -1.97 8.73 1.00
CA MET A 328 -3.20 9.26 0.44
C MET A 328 -3.78 8.34 -0.65
N ILE A 329 -2.91 7.62 -1.36
CA ILE A 329 -3.26 6.76 -2.49
C ILE A 329 -3.00 5.28 -2.14
N PRO A 330 -3.98 4.37 -2.35
CA PRO A 330 -3.78 2.93 -2.19
C PRO A 330 -2.58 2.35 -2.97
N ARG A 331 -1.83 1.44 -2.34
CA ARG A 331 -0.65 0.76 -2.94
C ARG A 331 -0.93 0.14 -4.31
N LYS A 332 -2.11 -0.47 -4.49
CA LYS A 332 -2.52 -1.11 -5.76
C LYS A 332 -2.51 -0.14 -6.94
N ILE A 333 -2.82 1.13 -6.69
CA ILE A 333 -2.87 2.18 -7.70
C ILE A 333 -1.46 2.61 -8.06
N ILE A 334 -0.63 2.86 -7.04
CA ILE A 334 0.78 3.21 -7.23
C ILE A 334 1.50 2.11 -8.03
N LEU A 335 1.24 0.83 -7.72
CA LEU A 335 1.78 -0.30 -8.48
C LEU A 335 1.30 -0.31 -9.94
N GLN A 336 -0.01 -0.13 -10.17
CA GLN A 336 -0.55 -0.11 -11.53
C GLN A 336 0.03 1.02 -12.39
N GLU A 337 0.19 2.23 -11.84
CA GLU A 337 0.77 3.36 -12.58
C GLU A 337 2.29 3.22 -12.75
N GLY A 338 3.02 2.73 -11.74
CA GLY A 338 4.45 2.46 -11.84
C GLY A 338 4.78 1.48 -12.98
N ASN A 339 3.93 0.48 -13.20
CA ASN A 339 4.11 -0.49 -14.29
C ASN A 339 3.66 0.04 -15.67
N LYS A 340 2.85 1.11 -15.72
CA LYS A 340 2.39 1.70 -16.99
C LYS A 340 3.44 2.59 -17.64
N ILE A 341 4.25 3.33 -16.89
CA ILE A 341 5.22 4.29 -17.48
C ILE A 341 6.42 3.58 -18.14
N ALA A 342 6.64 2.29 -17.85
CA ALA A 342 7.53 1.43 -18.65
C ALA A 342 7.02 1.25 -20.10
N ASN A 343 5.74 1.54 -20.38
CA ASN A 343 5.11 1.48 -21.69
C ASN A 343 4.48 2.84 -22.02
N THR A 344 5.09 3.60 -22.91
CA THR A 344 4.70 4.96 -23.29
C THR A 344 3.22 5.04 -23.71
N VAL A 345 2.31 5.51 -22.84
CA VAL A 345 0.91 5.78 -23.22
C VAL A 345 0.60 7.29 -23.11
N PRO A 346 0.18 7.96 -24.20
CA PRO A 346 0.01 9.40 -24.27
C PRO A 346 -1.34 9.94 -23.71
N ASN A 347 -2.22 9.08 -23.17
CA ASN A 347 -3.53 9.50 -22.68
C ASN A 347 -3.59 9.54 -21.15
N VAL A 348 -3.80 10.74 -20.61
CA VAL A 348 -4.00 10.97 -19.18
C VAL A 348 -5.28 10.26 -18.74
N ASN A 349 -5.13 9.18 -17.97
CA ASN A 349 -6.26 8.41 -17.46
C ASN A 349 -6.81 9.04 -16.15
N VAL A 350 -7.95 8.57 -15.63
CA VAL A 350 -8.55 9.10 -14.39
C VAL A 350 -7.62 8.90 -13.17
N MET A 351 -6.81 7.84 -13.16
CA MET A 351 -5.86 7.54 -12.09
C MET A 351 -4.69 8.54 -12.07
N ASP A 352 -4.25 8.98 -13.25
CA ASP A 352 -3.27 10.07 -13.38
C ASP A 352 -3.78 11.35 -12.74
N ARG A 353 -5.10 11.62 -12.82
CA ARG A 353 -5.68 12.83 -12.19
C ARG A 353 -5.56 12.77 -10.68
N GLU A 354 -5.97 11.68 -10.04
CA GLU A 354 -5.90 11.56 -8.57
C GLU A 354 -4.45 11.59 -8.07
N LEU A 355 -3.55 10.89 -8.77
CA LEU A 355 -2.13 10.88 -8.47
C LEU A 355 -1.52 12.29 -8.62
N ARG A 356 -1.82 13.00 -9.71
CA ARG A 356 -1.41 14.39 -9.92
C ARG A 356 -1.88 15.30 -8.79
N VAL A 357 -3.10 15.13 -8.31
CA VAL A 357 -3.65 15.98 -7.26
C VAL A 357 -2.98 15.71 -5.91
N ALA A 358 -2.77 14.44 -5.53
CA ALA A 358 -2.01 14.07 -4.34
C ALA A 358 -0.58 14.65 -4.40
N GLN A 359 0.14 14.39 -5.50
CA GLN A 359 1.48 14.92 -5.74
C GLN A 359 1.51 16.44 -5.71
N SER A 360 0.55 17.11 -6.36
CA SER A 360 0.48 18.57 -6.37
C SER A 360 0.35 19.18 -4.98
N ASN A 361 -0.39 18.54 -4.07
CA ASN A 361 -0.54 19.05 -2.71
C ASN A 361 0.79 18.96 -1.97
N ILE A 362 1.43 17.80 -2.03
CA ILE A 362 2.70 17.55 -1.36
C ILE A 362 3.80 18.47 -1.91
N LEU A 363 3.89 18.63 -3.24
CA LEU A 363 4.83 19.56 -3.88
C LEU A 363 4.61 21.00 -3.43
N GLN A 364 3.36 21.44 -3.27
CA GLN A 364 3.08 22.79 -2.78
C GLN A 364 3.51 22.97 -1.33
N LEU A 365 3.25 21.98 -0.47
CA LEU A 365 3.66 22.00 0.94
C LEU A 365 5.18 22.01 1.07
N LEU A 366 5.88 21.13 0.35
CA LEU A 366 7.35 21.09 0.27
C LEU A 366 7.91 22.44 -0.17
N ALA A 367 7.35 23.04 -1.22
CA ALA A 367 7.79 24.33 -1.71
C ALA A 367 7.57 25.44 -0.67
N VAL A 368 6.40 25.49 -0.02
CA VAL A 368 6.09 26.54 0.97
C VAL A 368 6.96 26.38 2.21
N HIS A 369 7.09 25.16 2.73
CA HIS A 369 7.94 24.87 3.90
C HIS A 369 9.41 25.19 3.60
N GLY A 370 9.94 24.65 2.50
CA GLY A 370 11.32 24.88 2.08
C GLY A 370 11.66 26.36 1.83
N ASN A 371 10.78 27.11 1.16
CA ASN A 371 11.03 28.54 0.88
C ASN A 371 10.99 29.43 2.12
N ARG A 372 10.27 29.03 3.18
CA ARG A 372 10.25 29.78 4.44
C ARG A 372 11.56 29.61 5.23
N LYS A 373 12.42 28.67 4.85
CA LYS A 373 13.66 28.39 5.59
C LYS A 373 14.79 29.33 5.22
N THR A 374 15.38 29.91 6.26
CA THR A 374 16.62 30.68 6.20
C THR A 374 17.75 29.87 6.83
N ALA A 375 19.01 30.23 6.58
CA ALA A 375 20.14 29.62 7.28
C ALA A 375 20.02 29.77 8.82
N ARG A 376 19.36 30.84 9.28
CA ARG A 376 19.07 31.09 10.69
C ARG A 376 18.03 30.11 11.25
N SER A 377 16.92 29.88 10.55
CA SER A 377 15.90 28.92 11.01
C SER A 377 16.46 27.49 11.04
N GLN A 378 17.31 27.13 10.07
CA GLN A 378 17.95 25.80 10.02
C GLN A 378 18.85 25.52 11.23
N ARG A 379 19.52 26.55 11.77
CA ARG A 379 20.38 26.43 12.98
C ARG A 379 19.57 26.31 14.28
N GLN A 380 18.31 26.70 14.25
CA GLN A 380 17.41 26.63 15.41
C GLN A 380 16.64 25.31 15.47
N LEU A 381 16.76 24.47 14.45
CA LEU A 381 16.11 23.15 14.42
C LEU A 381 16.68 22.23 15.50
N PRO A 382 15.83 21.43 16.17
CA PRO A 382 16.29 20.38 17.07
C PRO A 382 17.27 19.44 16.35
N ARG A 383 18.47 19.28 16.91
CA ARG A 383 19.56 18.47 16.32
C ARG A 383 19.98 18.91 14.91
N GLY A 384 19.51 20.05 14.41
CA GLY A 384 19.75 20.48 13.03
C GLY A 384 18.97 19.69 11.97
N LEU A 385 17.98 18.90 12.37
CA LEU A 385 17.14 18.06 11.50
C LEU A 385 15.76 18.69 11.32
N ASP A 386 15.27 18.69 10.08
CA ASP A 386 13.92 19.15 9.77
C ASP A 386 12.96 17.97 9.59
N GLU A 387 12.35 17.56 10.69
CA GLU A 387 11.38 16.46 10.75
C GLU A 387 10.15 16.72 9.86
N GLU A 388 9.71 17.97 9.73
CA GLU A 388 8.55 18.33 8.91
C GLU A 388 8.86 18.17 7.41
N MET A 389 10.03 18.64 6.98
CA MET A 389 10.49 18.46 5.60
C MET A 389 10.76 16.99 5.28
N HIS A 390 11.32 16.24 6.22
CA HIS A 390 11.47 14.80 6.09
C HIS A 390 10.11 14.09 5.96
N SER A 391 9.16 14.42 6.82
CA SER A 391 7.79 13.88 6.77
C SER A 391 7.11 14.15 5.43
N LEU A 392 7.20 15.38 4.91
CA LEU A 392 6.66 15.73 3.58
C LEU A 392 7.37 14.97 2.45
N ALA A 393 8.67 14.71 2.57
CA ALA A 393 9.42 13.90 1.59
C ALA A 393 8.99 12.42 1.65
N VAL A 394 8.75 11.86 2.84
CA VAL A 394 8.15 10.53 3.02
C VAL A 394 6.74 10.49 2.38
N GLU A 395 5.94 11.52 2.59
CA GLU A 395 4.61 11.65 1.97
C GLU A 395 4.70 11.68 0.44
N LEU A 396 5.67 12.40 -0.13
CA LEU A 396 5.91 12.41 -1.58
C LEU A 396 6.26 11.01 -2.09
N ASN A 397 7.23 10.35 -1.44
CA ASN A 397 7.73 9.03 -1.83
C ASN A 397 6.66 7.95 -1.80
N THR A 398 5.84 7.94 -0.76
CA THR A 398 4.78 6.94 -0.57
C THR A 398 3.60 7.09 -1.52
N ASN A 399 3.37 8.32 -2.01
CA ASN A 399 2.29 8.67 -2.93
C ASN A 399 2.80 8.89 -4.36
N THR A 400 4.02 8.45 -4.68
CA THR A 400 4.61 8.59 -6.02
C THR A 400 5.23 7.26 -6.48
N PRO A 401 4.84 6.75 -7.67
CA PRO A 401 5.47 5.57 -8.25
C PRO A 401 6.99 5.72 -8.40
N THR A 402 7.72 4.60 -8.53
CA THR A 402 9.17 4.63 -8.81
C THR A 402 9.49 5.25 -10.17
N SER A 403 8.54 5.23 -11.10
CA SER A 403 8.60 5.94 -12.38
C SER A 403 8.46 7.46 -12.27
N GLY A 404 8.33 8.00 -11.06
CA GLY A 404 8.43 9.41 -10.78
C GLY A 404 7.11 10.17 -10.72
N VAL A 405 7.24 11.47 -10.49
CA VAL A 405 6.11 12.41 -10.41
C VAL A 405 5.52 12.65 -11.79
N ILE A 406 4.20 12.83 -11.85
CA ILE A 406 3.55 13.19 -13.11
C ILE A 406 3.77 14.68 -13.36
N ALA A 407 4.39 15.01 -14.49
CA ALA A 407 4.63 16.40 -14.89
C ALA A 407 3.31 17.19 -15.01
N GLN A 408 3.29 18.34 -14.37
CA GLN A 408 2.13 19.24 -14.31
C GLN A 408 2.56 20.67 -14.58
N PRO A 409 1.88 21.41 -15.47
CA PRO A 409 2.19 22.82 -15.68
C PRO A 409 1.94 23.61 -14.39
N ASN A 410 2.76 24.65 -14.16
CA ASN A 410 2.64 25.59 -13.03
C ASN A 410 2.80 24.98 -11.62
N LYS A 411 3.45 23.81 -11.50
CA LYS A 411 3.81 23.25 -10.19
C LYS A 411 5.27 23.56 -9.83
N PRO A 412 5.57 23.74 -8.53
CA PRO A 412 6.86 24.28 -8.10
C PRO A 412 7.97 23.21 -8.06
N PHE A 413 8.12 22.39 -9.11
CA PHE A 413 9.10 21.30 -9.18
C PHE A 413 10.52 21.78 -8.88
N GLU A 414 10.91 22.90 -9.48
CA GLU A 414 12.23 23.54 -9.35
C GLU A 414 12.50 23.92 -7.88
N LYS A 415 11.55 24.63 -7.26
CA LYS A 415 11.64 25.06 -5.85
C LYS A 415 11.70 23.88 -4.88
N VAL A 416 10.94 22.83 -5.14
CA VAL A 416 10.94 21.61 -4.32
C VAL A 416 12.27 20.88 -4.44
N LEU A 417 12.78 20.71 -5.66
CA LEU A 417 14.07 20.08 -5.90
C LEU A 417 15.20 20.82 -5.18
N TYR A 418 15.25 22.15 -5.33
CA TYR A 418 16.24 22.97 -4.64
C TYR A 418 16.17 22.81 -3.12
N ALA A 419 14.96 22.85 -2.54
CA ALA A 419 14.77 22.69 -1.10
C ALA A 419 15.25 21.32 -0.62
N LEU A 420 14.93 20.23 -1.33
CA LEU A 420 15.37 18.88 -0.99
C LEU A 420 16.88 18.70 -1.14
N ALA A 421 17.47 19.22 -2.21
CA ALA A 421 18.92 19.16 -2.43
C ALA A 421 19.68 19.87 -1.31
N ARG A 422 19.17 21.02 -0.86
CA ARG A 422 19.74 21.75 0.29
C ARG A 422 19.63 20.97 1.59
N GLU A 423 18.47 20.38 1.90
CA GLU A 423 18.31 19.55 3.11
C GLU A 423 19.22 18.33 3.09
N LEU A 424 19.33 17.66 1.94
CA LEU A 424 20.24 16.55 1.75
C LEU A 424 21.69 16.97 2.06
N TYR A 425 22.13 18.10 1.51
CA TYR A 425 23.46 18.66 1.79
C TYR A 425 23.66 18.96 3.29
N ASP A 426 22.70 19.65 3.92
CA ASP A 426 22.76 19.99 5.34
C ASP A 426 22.82 18.75 6.24
N VAL A 427 22.03 17.71 5.94
CA VAL A 427 22.03 16.44 6.69
C VAL A 427 23.34 15.70 6.52
N VAL A 428 23.83 15.53 5.29
CA VAL A 428 25.08 14.80 5.01
C VAL A 428 26.26 15.46 5.73
N ASN A 429 26.35 16.78 5.69
CA ASN A 429 27.45 17.51 6.33
C ASN A 429 27.43 17.46 7.85
N ARG A 430 26.25 17.38 8.47
CA ARG A 430 26.13 17.41 9.94
C ARG A 430 26.05 16.02 10.56
N HIS A 431 25.44 15.06 9.87
CA HIS A 431 25.09 13.75 10.40
C HIS A 431 25.73 12.60 9.62
N GLY A 432 26.37 12.88 8.48
CA GLY A 432 26.98 11.89 7.62
C GLY A 432 26.02 11.32 6.57
N ALA A 433 26.59 10.65 5.57
CA ALA A 433 25.85 10.09 4.43
C ALA A 433 24.97 8.87 4.78
N THR A 434 25.17 8.27 5.96
CA THR A 434 24.43 7.09 6.41
C THR A 434 23.18 7.43 7.22
N HIS A 435 22.87 8.70 7.43
CA HIS A 435 21.69 9.11 8.18
C HIS A 435 20.39 8.76 7.42
N ASP A 436 19.35 8.29 8.11
CA ASP A 436 18.12 7.77 7.50
C ASP A 436 17.44 8.74 6.52
N PHE A 437 17.49 10.04 6.83
CA PHE A 437 16.90 11.09 6.00
C PHE A 437 17.53 11.17 4.60
N VAL A 438 18.80 10.81 4.46
CA VAL A 438 19.54 10.84 3.19
C VAL A 438 18.83 9.96 2.16
N SER A 439 18.46 8.73 2.55
CA SER A 439 17.77 7.80 1.65
C SER A 439 16.43 8.35 1.16
N THR A 440 15.63 8.94 2.06
CA THR A 440 14.33 9.54 1.73
C THR A 440 14.48 10.72 0.76
N TYR A 441 15.47 11.59 0.97
CA TYR A 441 15.70 12.74 0.10
C TYR A 441 16.26 12.34 -1.26
N LEU A 442 17.16 11.36 -1.34
CA LEU A 442 17.65 10.80 -2.60
C LEU A 442 16.49 10.18 -3.39
N GLN A 443 15.66 9.37 -2.74
CA GLN A 443 14.45 8.80 -3.36
C GLN A 443 13.47 9.86 -3.87
N SER A 444 13.26 10.93 -3.10
CA SER A 444 12.39 12.05 -3.49
C SER A 444 12.94 12.77 -4.70
N THR A 445 14.25 13.03 -4.68
CA THR A 445 14.98 13.69 -5.77
C THR A 445 14.92 12.87 -7.04
N TYR A 446 15.21 11.57 -6.98
CA TYR A 446 15.10 10.65 -8.10
C TYR A 446 13.72 10.71 -8.76
N ARG A 447 12.65 10.59 -7.96
CA ARG A 447 11.26 10.65 -8.47
C ARG A 447 10.93 12.00 -9.12
N LEU A 448 11.48 13.10 -8.62
CA LEU A 448 11.30 14.44 -9.19
C LEU A 448 12.04 14.59 -10.52
N LEU A 449 13.29 14.11 -10.61
CA LEU A 449 14.15 14.23 -11.79
C LEU A 449 13.59 13.52 -13.03
N LEU A 450 12.65 12.60 -12.85
CA LEU A 450 11.93 11.98 -13.98
C LEU A 450 10.92 12.93 -14.65
N ALA A 451 10.65 14.11 -14.06
CA ALA A 451 9.85 15.17 -14.67
C ALA A 451 10.73 16.23 -15.36
N PRO A 452 10.41 16.63 -16.61
CA PRO A 452 11.22 17.58 -17.38
C PRO A 452 11.54 18.93 -16.69
N PRO A 453 10.61 19.58 -15.95
CA PRO A 453 10.93 20.82 -15.26
C PRO A 453 11.99 20.64 -14.17
N ALA A 454 11.95 19.53 -13.42
CA ALA A 454 12.89 19.27 -12.33
C ALA A 454 14.28 18.94 -12.85
N ILE A 455 14.40 18.11 -13.90
CA ILE A 455 15.72 17.78 -14.47
C ILE A 455 16.41 19.02 -15.07
N ASN A 456 15.64 19.93 -15.68
CA ASN A 456 16.21 21.18 -16.19
C ASN A 456 16.79 22.04 -15.06
N GLU A 457 16.05 22.19 -13.96
CA GLU A 457 16.54 22.89 -12.77
C GLU A 457 17.77 22.20 -12.16
N PHE A 458 17.74 20.87 -12.08
CA PHE A 458 18.87 20.09 -11.59
C PHE A 458 20.14 20.35 -12.39
N MET A 459 20.02 20.36 -13.72
CA MET A 459 21.13 20.68 -14.61
C MET A 459 21.60 22.12 -14.41
N GLN A 460 20.69 23.07 -14.17
CA GLN A 460 21.06 24.44 -13.83
C GLN A 460 21.85 24.51 -12.52
N ILE A 461 21.37 23.90 -11.43
CA ILE A 461 22.08 23.81 -10.14
C ILE A 461 23.48 23.25 -10.35
N LEU A 462 23.62 22.14 -11.09
CA LEU A 462 24.93 21.55 -11.38
C LEU A 462 25.86 22.50 -12.17
N THR A 463 25.32 23.31 -13.08
CA THR A 463 26.10 24.26 -13.88
C THR A 463 26.44 25.58 -13.17
N GLU A 464 25.56 26.07 -12.29
CA GLU A 464 25.75 27.32 -11.54
C GLU A 464 26.70 27.13 -10.35
N VAL A 465 26.59 26.02 -9.61
CA VAL A 465 27.51 25.70 -8.50
C VAL A 465 28.94 25.51 -9.00
N ARG A 466 29.13 25.10 -10.26
CA ARG A 466 30.45 25.05 -10.93
C ARG A 466 31.16 26.41 -10.98
N LYS A 467 30.42 27.53 -10.84
CA LYS A 467 30.95 28.90 -10.92
C LYS A 467 31.26 29.53 -9.55
N SER A 468 30.85 28.93 -8.42
CA SER A 468 31.04 29.51 -7.07
C SER A 468 31.71 28.53 -6.08
N LEU A 469 33.00 28.25 -6.31
CA LEU A 469 34.04 27.76 -5.36
C LEU A 469 33.87 26.42 -4.57
N ILE A 470 35.04 25.76 -4.43
CA ILE A 470 35.48 24.59 -3.63
C ILE A 470 35.06 23.19 -4.13
N VAL A 471 36.08 22.46 -4.61
CA VAL A 471 36.06 21.16 -5.28
C VAL A 471 35.53 20.01 -4.40
N ASP A 472 35.47 20.17 -3.07
CA ASP A 472 35.03 19.12 -2.14
C ASP A 472 33.50 19.06 -1.94
N GLU A 473 32.79 20.19 -2.03
CA GLU A 473 31.33 20.25 -1.90
C GLU A 473 30.64 19.67 -3.15
N LEU A 474 31.24 19.88 -4.33
CA LEU A 474 30.82 19.28 -5.59
C LEU A 474 31.05 17.78 -5.58
N SER A 475 32.21 17.31 -5.07
CA SER A 475 32.57 15.90 -5.10
C SER A 475 31.53 15.04 -4.38
N THR A 476 31.05 15.45 -3.20
CA THR A 476 30.09 14.62 -2.44
C THR A 476 28.68 14.63 -3.04
N PHE A 477 28.15 15.81 -3.43
CA PHE A 477 26.83 15.91 -4.05
C PHE A 477 26.80 15.31 -5.45
N VAL A 478 27.82 15.57 -6.27
CA VAL A 478 27.99 14.99 -7.61
C VAL A 478 28.28 13.50 -7.51
N THR A 479 29.07 13.01 -6.56
CA THR A 479 29.25 11.55 -6.35
C THR A 479 27.98 10.87 -5.86
N LEU A 480 27.18 11.49 -4.97
CA LEU A 480 25.85 11.00 -4.58
C LEU A 480 24.87 11.00 -5.76
N CYS A 481 24.93 12.01 -6.62
CA CYS A 481 24.12 12.10 -7.83
C CYS A 481 24.61 11.17 -8.95
N PHE A 482 25.93 10.92 -9.06
CA PHE A 482 26.52 9.91 -9.95
C PHE A 482 26.23 8.51 -9.45
N LEU A 483 26.18 8.26 -8.13
CA LEU A 483 25.68 7.02 -7.55
C LEU A 483 24.18 6.84 -7.86
N MET A 484 23.38 7.92 -7.79
CA MET A 484 22.00 7.86 -8.28
C MET A 484 21.92 7.57 -9.78
N LEU A 485 22.76 8.18 -10.61
CA LEU A 485 22.84 7.92 -12.05
C LEU A 485 23.37 6.52 -12.37
N ASP A 486 24.34 5.97 -11.63
CA ASP A 486 24.85 4.62 -11.78
C ASP A 486 23.83 3.56 -11.32
N VAL A 487 22.98 3.89 -10.34
CA VAL A 487 21.80 3.09 -10.00
C VAL A 487 20.76 3.17 -11.12
N CYS A 488 20.50 4.35 -11.69
CA CYS A 488 19.61 4.51 -12.85
C CYS A 488 20.11 3.74 -14.08
N VAL A 489 21.42 3.83 -14.38
CA VAL A 489 22.08 3.19 -15.52
C VAL A 489 22.26 1.68 -15.29
N SER A 490 22.44 1.23 -14.05
CA SER A 490 22.46 -0.21 -13.75
C SER A 490 21.08 -0.86 -13.89
N VAL A 491 20.01 -0.11 -13.58
CA VAL A 491 18.62 -0.55 -13.86
C VAL A 491 18.38 -0.60 -15.37
N GLU A 492 18.84 0.40 -16.14
CA GLU A 492 18.72 0.41 -17.60
C GLU A 492 19.53 -0.72 -18.28
N LYS A 493 20.76 -0.98 -17.80
CA LYS A 493 21.59 -2.08 -18.32
C LYS A 493 21.04 -3.46 -18.00
N SER A 494 20.41 -3.62 -16.84
CA SER A 494 19.73 -4.88 -16.44
C SER A 494 18.41 -5.12 -17.18
N ILE A 495 17.86 -4.10 -17.86
CA ILE A 495 16.69 -4.22 -18.74
C ILE A 495 17.13 -4.51 -20.20
N SER A 496 18.38 -4.21 -20.55
CA SER A 496 18.96 -4.43 -21.90
C SER A 496 19.75 -5.74 -22.06
N ALA A 497 19.98 -6.48 -20.97
CA ALA A 497 20.67 -7.77 -20.93
C ALA A 497 19.72 -8.83 -20.39
#